data_AF-A0A814S9J8-F1
#
_entry.id   AF-A0A814S9J8-F1
#
_cell.length_a   1.000
_cell.length_b   1.000
_cell.length_c   1.000
_cell.angle_alpha   90.00
_cell.angle_beta   90.00
_cell.angle_gamma   90.00
#
_symmetry.space_group_name_H-M   'P 1'
#
loop_
_entity.id
_entity.type
_entity.pdbx_description
1 polymer ?
#
loop_
_entity_poly.entity_id
_entity_poly.type
_entity_poly.pdbx_seq_one_letter_code
_entity_poly.pdbx_strand_id
1 'polypeptide(L)'
;MFYSINPRTRLNFLLNHYSPNNGYITPTMGRRVIQDMTNLYGINADYQQVWRNLETNCALQNGFVPQEAFTNYFINHPAYSAAFYNGVQVPIPPPSPQL
;
A
#
# COMPACT_ATOMS: atom_id res chain seq x y z
N MET A 1 23.69 -8.08 6.59
CA MET A 1 22.81 -8.98 5.82
C MET A 1 21.53 -8.22 5.52
N PHE A 2 21.30 -7.84 4.27
CA PHE A 2 20.11 -7.06 3.89
C PHE A 2 18.94 -8.02 3.67
N TYR A 3 17.99 -8.04 4.60
CA TYR A 3 16.73 -8.75 4.36
C TYR A 3 15.92 -7.94 3.35
N SER A 4 15.81 -8.45 2.13
CA SER A 4 14.89 -7.88 1.14
C SER A 4 13.46 -8.14 1.62
N ILE A 5 12.85 -7.17 2.28
CA ILE A 5 11.45 -7.27 2.73
C ILE A 5 10.57 -7.27 1.49
N ASN A 6 9.76 -8.31 1.33
CA ASN A 6 8.84 -8.49 0.20
C ASN A 6 7.92 -7.26 0.03
N PRO A 7 7.65 -6.78 -1.21
CA PRO A 7 6.73 -5.69 -1.51
C PRO A 7 5.38 -5.79 -0.81
N ARG A 8 4.81 -7.00 -0.73
CA ARG A 8 3.56 -7.26 0.00
C ARG A 8 3.69 -6.93 1.49
N THR A 9 4.79 -7.32 2.12
CA THR A 9 5.04 -7.04 3.54
C THR A 9 5.19 -5.54 3.81
N ARG A 10 5.91 -4.82 2.94
CA ARG A 10 6.06 -3.35 3.04
C ARG A 10 4.73 -2.63 2.86
N LEU A 11 3.93 -3.04 1.88
CA LEU A 11 2.63 -2.45 1.63
C LEU A 11 1.65 -2.77 2.75
N ASN A 12 1.63 -4.01 3.25
CA ASN A 12 0.80 -4.38 4.40
C ASN A 12 1.17 -3.58 5.66
N PHE A 13 2.44 -3.27 5.87
CA PHE A 13 2.87 -2.41 6.98
C PHE A 13 2.23 -1.01 6.88
N LEU A 14 2.28 -0.39 5.70
CA LEU A 14 1.60 0.90 5.47
C LEU A 14 0.09 0.79 5.64
N LEU A 15 -0.52 -0.26 5.09
CA LEU A 15 -1.97 -0.45 5.18
C LEU A 15 -2.43 -0.65 6.62
N ASN A 16 -1.69 -1.40 7.44
CA ASN A 16 -2.00 -1.62 8.86
C ASN A 16 -1.93 -0.33 9.68
N HIS A 17 -1.12 0.66 9.26
CA HIS A 17 -1.10 1.97 9.90
C HIS A 17 -2.41 2.75 9.70
N TYR A 18 -3.10 2.53 8.56
CA TYR A 18 -4.29 3.29 8.18
C TYR A 18 -5.61 2.53 8.31
N SER A 19 -5.61 1.19 8.24
CA SER A 19 -6.81 0.35 8.31
C SER A 19 -6.77 -0.54 9.55
N PRO A 20 -7.47 -0.18 10.64
CA PRO A 20 -7.42 -0.91 11.90
C PRO A 20 -8.34 -2.15 11.92
N ASN A 21 -8.17 -3.08 10.96
CA ASN A 21 -8.74 -4.45 10.96
C ASN A 21 -10.15 -4.69 10.36
N ASN A 22 -10.67 -3.84 9.47
CA ASN A 22 -11.91 -4.18 8.74
C ASN A 22 -11.66 -4.83 7.37
N GLY A 23 -10.40 -4.93 6.92
CA GLY A 23 -10.07 -5.56 5.63
C GLY A 23 -10.47 -4.73 4.40
N TYR A 24 -10.88 -3.47 4.61
CA TYR A 24 -11.27 -2.55 3.55
C TYR A 24 -10.46 -1.25 3.63
N ILE A 25 -10.27 -0.63 2.47
CA ILE A 25 -9.57 0.62 2.25
C ILE A 25 -10.59 1.63 1.76
N THR A 26 -10.76 2.71 2.53
CA THR A 26 -11.56 3.86 2.11
C THR A 26 -10.80 4.71 1.08
N PRO A 27 -11.47 5.53 0.26
CA PRO A 27 -10.81 6.45 -0.68
C PRO A 27 -9.73 7.31 -0.01
N THR A 28 -10.03 7.87 1.17
CA THR A 28 -9.09 8.69 1.94
C THR A 28 -7.87 7.90 2.41
N MET A 29 -8.06 6.66 2.88
CA MET A 29 -6.96 5.78 3.28
C MET A 29 -6.07 5.44 2.08
N GLY A 30 -6.66 5.05 0.95
CA GLY A 30 -5.92 4.73 -0.26
C GLY A 30 -5.06 5.90 -0.75
N ARG A 31 -5.58 7.13 -0.69
CA ARG A 31 -4.83 8.34 -1.06
C ARG A 31 -3.61 8.54 -0.16
N ARG A 32 -3.75 8.37 1.15
CA ARG A 32 -2.64 8.49 2.12
C ARG A 32 -1.59 7.41 1.91
N VAL A 33 -2.00 6.16 1.70
CA VAL A 33 -1.09 5.05 1.42
C VAL A 33 -0.28 5.31 0.15
N ILE A 34 -0.91 5.75 -0.93
CA ILE A 34 -0.18 6.09 -2.18
C ILE A 34 0.80 7.23 -1.95
N GLN A 35 0.40 8.27 -1.20
CA GLN A 35 1.29 9.38 -0.87
C GLN A 35 2.52 8.92 -0.07
N ASP A 36 2.34 8.03 0.91
CA ASP A 36 3.46 7.43 1.64
C ASP A 36 4.32 6.53 0.76
N MET A 37 3.72 5.81 -0.17
CA MET A 37 4.47 5.01 -1.14
C MET A 37 5.32 5.90 -2.06
N THR A 38 4.82 7.07 -2.45
CA THR A 38 5.61 8.07 -3.18
C THR A 38 6.77 8.59 -2.33
N ASN A 39 6.49 8.97 -1.07
CA ASN A 39 7.50 9.56 -0.19
C ASN A 39 8.59 8.57 0.24
N LEU A 40 8.22 7.32 0.54
CA LEU A 40 9.12 6.31 1.09
C LEU A 40 9.80 5.46 0.03
N TYR A 41 9.10 5.18 -1.08
CA TYR A 41 9.56 4.24 -2.11
C TYR A 41 9.74 4.87 -3.49
N GLY A 42 9.42 6.17 -3.65
CA GLY A 42 9.45 6.83 -4.97
C GLY A 42 8.38 6.31 -5.93
N ILE A 43 7.33 5.64 -5.43
CA ILE A 43 6.26 5.10 -6.25
C ILE A 43 5.31 6.25 -6.62
N ASN A 44 5.47 6.78 -7.84
CA ASN A 44 4.55 7.76 -8.41
C ASN A 44 3.38 7.04 -9.09
N ALA A 45 2.33 6.78 -8.32
CA ALA A 45 1.06 6.26 -8.84
C ALA A 45 0.00 7.37 -8.83
N ASP A 46 -0.73 7.54 -9.93
CA ASP A 46 -1.87 8.45 -9.98
C ASP A 46 -3.03 7.85 -9.18
N TYR A 47 -3.37 8.47 -8.04
CA TYR A 47 -4.45 8.00 -7.18
C TYR A 47 -5.79 7.85 -7.90
N GLN A 48 -6.17 8.79 -8.77
CA GLN A 48 -7.45 8.73 -9.49
C GLN A 48 -7.48 7.56 -10.46
N GLN A 49 -6.37 7.32 -11.16
CA GLN A 49 -6.24 6.18 -12.06
C GLN A 49 -6.23 4.85 -11.31
N VAL A 50 -5.50 4.75 -10.21
CA VAL A 50 -5.48 3.55 -9.36
C VAL A 50 -6.87 3.26 -8.81
N TRP A 51 -7.54 4.28 -8.27
CA TRP A 51 -8.84 4.12 -7.65
C TRP A 51 -9.89 3.66 -8.66
N ARG A 52 -10.00 4.32 -9.82
CA ARG A 52 -10.93 3.89 -10.90
C ARG A 52 -10.67 2.47 -11.38
N ASN A 53 -9.40 2.08 -11.49
CA ASN A 53 -9.06 0.71 -11.87
C ASN A 53 -9.51 -0.29 -10.80
N LEU A 54 -9.32 0.02 -9.52
CA LEU A 54 -9.81 -0.82 -8.43
C LEU A 54 -11.35 -0.91 -8.48
N GLU A 55 -12.05 0.22 -8.62
CA GLU A 55 -13.52 0.27 -8.74
C GLU A 55 -14.07 -0.53 -9.93
N THR A 56 -13.31 -0.59 -11.03
CA THR A 56 -13.70 -1.36 -12.23
C THR A 56 -13.45 -2.86 -12.07
N ASN A 57 -12.41 -3.24 -11.31
CA ASN A 57 -11.92 -4.63 -11.26
C ASN A 57 -12.24 -5.36 -9.95
N CYS A 58 -12.83 -4.71 -8.95
CA CYS A 58 -13.25 -5.37 -7.70
C CYS A 58 -14.65 -4.95 -7.24
N ALA A 59 -15.35 -5.86 -6.58
CA ALA A 59 -16.64 -5.57 -5.97
C ALA A 59 -16.45 -4.67 -4.74
N LEU A 60 -16.83 -3.39 -4.88
CA LEU A 60 -16.75 -2.41 -3.80
C LEU A 60 -17.83 -2.70 -2.74
N GLN A 61 -17.47 -2.60 -1.47
CA GLN A 61 -18.45 -2.57 -0.38
C GLN A 61 -18.60 -1.15 0.13
N ASN A 62 -19.76 -0.52 -0.11
CA ASN A 62 -20.03 0.88 0.27
C ASN A 62 -18.97 1.88 -0.25
N GLY A 63 -18.41 1.64 -1.44
CA GLY A 63 -17.34 2.47 -2.01
C GLY A 63 -15.95 2.21 -1.42
N PHE A 64 -15.80 1.15 -0.63
CA PHE A 64 -14.52 0.71 -0.07
C PHE A 64 -13.95 -0.45 -0.87
N VAL A 65 -12.64 -0.42 -1.07
CA VAL A 65 -11.90 -1.45 -1.80
C VAL A 65 -11.37 -2.49 -0.81
N PRO A 66 -11.51 -3.80 -1.05
CA PRO A 66 -10.86 -4.81 -0.22
C PRO A 66 -9.35 -4.57 -0.14
N GLN A 67 -8.77 -4.64 1.05
CA GLN A 67 -7.33 -4.44 1.27
C GLN A 67 -6.50 -5.38 0.39
N GLU A 68 -6.94 -6.62 0.21
CA GLU A 68 -6.27 -7.59 -0.65
C GLU A 68 -6.26 -7.16 -2.13
N ALA A 69 -7.37 -6.61 -2.64
CA ALA A 69 -7.44 -6.10 -4.01
C ALA A 69 -6.49 -4.92 -4.21
N PHE A 70 -6.45 -4.01 -3.24
CA PHE A 70 -5.50 -2.89 -3.22
C PHE A 70 -4.04 -3.41 -3.20
N THR A 71 -3.72 -4.35 -2.32
CA THR A 71 -2.38 -4.94 -2.24
C THR A 71 -2.00 -5.63 -3.55
N ASN A 72 -2.89 -6.44 -4.12
CA ASN A 72 -2.65 -7.15 -5.37
C ASN A 72 -2.38 -6.21 -6.55
N TYR A 73 -3.09 -5.08 -6.64
CA TYR A 73 -2.87 -4.09 -7.68
C TYR A 73 -1.42 -3.59 -7.70
N PHE A 74 -0.84 -3.29 -6.53
CA PHE A 74 0.51 -2.74 -6.46
C PHE A 74 1.61 -3.79 -6.56
N ILE A 75 1.43 -5.00 -6.00
CA ILE A 75 2.46 -6.05 -6.07
C ILE A 75 2.54 -6.71 -7.45
N ASN A 76 1.43 -6.78 -8.18
CA ASN A 76 1.40 -7.39 -9.52
C ASN A 76 1.77 -6.40 -10.62
N HIS A 77 1.82 -5.10 -10.33
CA HIS A 77 2.25 -4.10 -11.29
C HIS A 77 3.79 -4.04 -11.33
N PRO A 78 4.45 -4.42 -12.44
CA PRO A 78 5.90 -4.62 -12.48
C PRO A 78 6.70 -3.36 -12.14
N ALA A 79 6.19 -2.18 -12.49
CA ALA A 79 6.85 -0.92 -12.14
C ALA A 79 6.78 -0.60 -10.63
N TYR A 80 5.67 -0.93 -9.96
CA TYR A 80 5.48 -0.61 -8.54
C TYR A 80 6.16 -1.64 -7.65
N SER A 81 6.07 -2.93 -8.02
CA SER A 81 6.75 -4.01 -7.30
C SER A 81 8.27 -3.83 -7.31
N ALA A 82 8.86 -3.45 -8.45
CA ALA A 82 10.28 -3.12 -8.55
C ALA A 82 10.67 -1.94 -7.64
N ALA A 83 9.84 -0.91 -7.53
CA ALA A 83 10.08 0.24 -6.67
C ALA A 83 10.01 -0.12 -5.16
N PHE A 84 9.25 -1.13 -4.76
CA PHE A 84 9.33 -1.65 -3.38
C PHE A 84 10.67 -2.36 -3.06
N TYR A 85 11.34 -2.91 -4.09
CA TYR A 85 12.67 -3.52 -3.95
C TYR A 85 13.80 -2.49 -4.03
N ASN A 86 13.65 -1.48 -4.90
CA ASN A 86 14.62 -0.41 -5.12
C ASN A 86 14.45 0.77 -4.14
N GLY A 87 13.28 0.85 -3.50
CA GLY A 87 12.94 1.86 -2.52
C GLY A 87 13.83 1.73 -1.30
N VAL A 88 14.62 2.78 -1.10
CA VAL A 88 15.36 3.22 0.09
C VAL A 88 15.17 2.31 1.31
N GLN A 89 16.28 1.91 1.95
CA GLN A 89 16.28 1.29 3.27
C GLN A 89 15.27 2.02 4.17
N VAL A 90 14.10 1.42 4.39
CA VAL A 90 13.10 2.01 5.28
C VAL A 90 13.70 1.84 6.67
N PRO A 91 13.98 2.95 7.39
CA PRO A 91 14.24 2.83 8.81
C PRO A 91 13.04 2.12 9.39
N ILE A 92 13.27 0.98 10.03
CA ILE A 92 12.23 0.26 10.75
C ILE A 92 11.57 1.32 11.64
N PRO A 93 10.26 1.59 11.50
CA PRO A 93 9.61 2.53 12.38
C PRO A 93 9.89 2.07 13.81
N PRO A 94 10.23 3.00 14.72
CA PRO A 94 10.56 2.63 16.08
C PRO A 94 9.44 1.72 16.63
N PRO A 95 9.80 0.65 17.37
CA PRO A 95 8.80 -0.25 17.92
C PRO A 95 7.75 0.59 18.64
N SER A 96 6.47 0.31 18.36
CA SER A 96 5.37 0.93 19.08
C SER A 96 5.65 0.86 20.59
N PRO A 97 5.36 1.91 21.36
CA PRO A 97 5.50 1.87 22.81
C PRO A 97 4.77 0.62 23.32
N GLN A 98 5.51 -0.26 24.00
CA GLN A 98 4.88 -1.35 24.74
C GLN A 98 4.02 -0.67 25.82
N LEU A 99 2.73 -1.00 25.85
CA LEU A 99 1.78 -0.56 26.87
C LEU A 99 2.30 -0.86 28.28
#